data_AF-A0A1I7SV20-F1
#
_entry.id   AF-A0A1I7SV20-F1
#
_cell.length_a   1.000
_cell.length_b   1.000
_cell.length_c   1.000
_cell.angle_alpha   90.00
_cell.angle_beta   90.00
_cell.angle_gamma   90.00
#
_symmetry.space_group_name_H-M   'P 1'
#
loop_
_entity.id
_entity.type
_entity.pdbx_description
1 polymer ?
#
loop_
_entity_poly.entity_id
_entity_poly.type
_entity_poly.pdbx_seq_one_letter_code
_entity_poly.pdbx_strand_id
1 'polypeptide(L)'
;MVNVIRDNMLPGLDQLLASTKSATCSVRDLRWFDGIQLEHIDISHDWEEEEDPQLYLPMLLFIKTKKIIAGKCLPIHLFHSTHLPIQEATKILSCSLEPDIDQTAEPFYTEIFREMHRCLPNLEHLTITDVDIYIRTTNPEDHFGYRVQKMSEPYIRAVTKAAWHLRQIIEHAHIRTFINITFEVSCTFYMESCAELFFSLIPKIRCFESEYDRETDRFIKQIYFDDDRVRINLVIML
;
A
#
# COMPACT_ATOMS: atom_id res chain seq x y z
N MET A 1 24.50 15.90 -17.29
CA MET A 1 23.59 16.80 -18.04
C MET A 1 22.48 17.39 -17.17
N VAL A 2 22.12 16.77 -16.04
CA VAL A 2 21.09 17.28 -15.11
C VAL A 2 21.50 18.60 -14.40
N ASN A 3 22.78 18.76 -14.04
CA ASN A 3 23.27 19.98 -13.37
C ASN A 3 23.10 21.26 -14.20
N VAL A 4 23.21 21.18 -15.53
CA VAL A 4 23.15 22.36 -16.42
C VAL A 4 21.73 22.95 -16.52
N ILE A 5 20.70 22.16 -16.24
CA ILE A 5 19.29 22.65 -16.27
C ILE A 5 18.93 23.29 -14.93
N ARG A 6 19.43 22.76 -13.80
CA ARG A 6 19.25 23.36 -12.48
C ARG A 6 19.92 24.74 -12.40
N ASP A 7 21.12 24.89 -12.98
CA ASP A 7 21.86 26.15 -12.99
C ASP A 7 21.21 27.28 -13.81
N ASN A 8 20.29 26.95 -14.73
CA ASN A 8 19.62 27.93 -15.60
C ASN A 8 18.17 28.23 -15.21
N MET A 9 17.57 27.44 -14.31
CA MET A 9 16.19 27.62 -13.85
C MET A 9 16.17 28.28 -12.46
N LEU A 10 16.34 29.62 -12.49
CA LEU A 10 16.02 30.60 -11.46
C LEU A 10 16.77 30.46 -10.11
N PRO A 11 17.72 31.37 -9.80
CA PRO A 11 18.32 31.49 -8.46
C PRO A 11 17.30 31.66 -7.30
N GLY A 12 16.06 32.05 -7.61
CA GLY A 12 14.96 32.12 -6.64
C GLY A 12 14.37 30.75 -6.28
N LEU A 13 14.52 29.73 -7.14
CA LEU A 13 13.97 28.39 -6.91
C LEU A 13 14.68 27.71 -5.75
N ASP A 14 16.01 27.78 -5.66
CA ASP A 14 16.76 27.18 -4.54
C ASP A 14 16.42 27.86 -3.19
N GLN A 15 16.19 29.18 -3.17
CA GLN A 15 15.70 29.87 -1.96
C GLN A 15 14.29 29.44 -1.56
N LEU A 16 13.40 29.27 -2.54
CA LEU A 16 12.03 28.83 -2.32
C LEU A 16 11.98 27.37 -1.85
N LEU A 17 12.78 26.50 -2.47
CA LEU A 17 12.93 25.10 -2.07
C LEU A 17 13.57 24.94 -0.68
N ALA A 18 14.55 25.78 -0.33
CA ALA A 18 15.16 25.77 1.02
C ALA A 18 14.18 26.16 2.13
N SER A 19 13.13 26.93 1.82
CA SER A 19 12.06 27.28 2.77
C SER A 19 10.86 26.33 2.70
N THR A 20 10.85 25.42 1.72
CA THR A 20 9.76 24.48 1.52
C THR A 20 9.87 23.35 2.55
N LYS A 21 8.83 23.19 3.36
CA LYS A 21 8.73 22.10 4.35
C LYS A 21 7.98 20.89 3.83
N SER A 22 7.07 21.10 2.89
CA SER A 22 6.23 20.05 2.33
C SER A 22 6.09 20.21 0.83
N ALA A 23 6.08 19.10 0.11
CA ALA A 23 5.88 19.10 -1.34
C ALA A 23 4.87 18.01 -1.74
N THR A 24 4.03 18.32 -2.72
CA THR A 24 3.25 17.34 -3.46
C THR A 24 3.79 17.34 -4.90
N CYS A 25 4.14 16.19 -5.43
CA CYS A 25 4.80 16.10 -6.73
C CYS A 25 4.50 14.78 -7.45
N SER A 26 4.93 14.69 -8.71
CA SER A 26 4.98 13.43 -9.45
C SER A 26 6.32 12.73 -9.24
N VAL A 27 6.41 11.44 -9.56
CA VAL A 27 7.69 10.69 -9.52
C VAL A 27 8.77 11.32 -10.42
N ARG A 28 8.39 11.97 -11.53
CA ARG A 28 9.30 12.67 -12.44
C ARG A 28 9.95 13.91 -11.82
N ASP A 29 9.30 14.49 -10.81
CA ASP A 29 9.73 15.72 -10.16
C ASP A 29 10.68 15.45 -8.98
N LEU A 30 10.84 14.19 -8.55
CA LEU A 30 11.73 13.81 -7.45
C LEU A 30 13.16 14.36 -7.60
N ARG A 31 13.66 14.41 -8.85
CA ARG A 31 14.99 14.95 -9.17
C ARG A 31 15.20 16.40 -8.78
N TRP A 32 14.13 17.19 -8.64
CA TRP A 32 14.21 18.60 -8.24
C TRP A 32 14.40 18.76 -6.73
N PHE A 33 14.14 17.70 -5.95
CA PHE A 33 14.25 17.69 -4.50
C PHE A 33 15.58 17.13 -3.99
N ASP A 34 16.52 16.83 -4.89
CA ASP A 34 17.83 16.30 -4.51
C ASP A 34 18.61 17.28 -3.62
N GLY A 35 19.07 16.76 -2.48
CA GLY A 35 19.74 17.50 -1.42
C GLY A 35 18.84 18.38 -0.54
N ILE A 36 17.54 18.42 -0.78
CA ILE A 36 16.59 19.23 0.00
C ILE A 36 16.11 18.45 1.22
N GLN A 37 15.96 19.16 2.34
CA GLN A 37 15.39 18.62 3.56
C GLN A 37 13.93 19.04 3.67
N LEU A 38 13.03 18.05 3.60
CA LEU A 38 11.59 18.24 3.75
C LEU A 38 11.11 17.68 5.10
N GLU A 39 10.05 18.25 5.63
CA GLU A 39 9.26 17.60 6.69
C GLU A 39 8.36 16.51 6.08
N HIS A 40 7.86 16.72 4.86
CA HIS A 40 6.87 15.86 4.22
C HIS A 40 6.98 15.88 2.69
N ILE A 41 6.84 14.72 2.04
CA ILE A 41 6.63 14.62 0.59
C ILE A 41 5.44 13.72 0.28
N ASP A 42 4.60 14.15 -0.66
CA ASP A 42 3.43 13.45 -1.17
C ASP A 42 3.59 13.19 -2.67
N ILE A 43 3.46 11.94 -3.09
CA ILE A 43 3.58 11.49 -4.47
C ILE A 43 2.18 11.20 -4.99
N SER A 44 1.75 12.03 -5.94
CA SER A 44 0.34 12.16 -6.35
C SER A 44 0.01 11.60 -7.74
N HIS A 45 0.97 10.94 -8.40
CA HIS A 45 0.79 10.35 -9.73
C HIS A 45 1.32 8.94 -9.79
N ASP A 46 0.51 8.07 -10.41
CA ASP A 46 0.71 6.63 -10.43
C ASP A 46 2.04 6.26 -11.08
N TRP A 47 2.85 5.60 -10.27
CA TRP A 47 4.16 5.07 -10.63
C TRP A 47 4.04 3.95 -11.68
N GLU A 48 2.85 3.36 -11.84
CA GLU A 48 2.51 2.35 -12.85
C GLU A 48 2.49 2.92 -14.29
N GLU A 49 2.26 4.22 -14.47
CA GLU A 49 2.30 4.85 -15.80
C GLU A 49 3.74 5.08 -16.30
N GLU A 50 4.75 4.89 -15.45
CA GLU A 50 6.15 5.01 -15.82
C GLU A 50 6.73 3.68 -16.31
N GLU A 51 7.59 3.75 -17.33
CA GLU A 51 8.18 2.57 -17.97
C GLU A 51 9.05 1.71 -17.03
N ASP A 52 9.58 2.29 -15.95
CA ASP A 52 10.39 1.56 -14.96
C ASP A 52 10.26 2.16 -13.55
N PRO A 53 9.35 1.62 -12.73
CA PRO A 53 9.15 2.09 -11.36
C PRO A 53 10.40 2.00 -10.49
N GLN A 54 11.25 0.99 -10.71
CA GLN A 54 12.37 0.70 -9.82
C GLN A 54 13.44 1.80 -9.86
N LEU A 55 13.49 2.59 -10.93
CA LEU A 55 14.45 3.69 -11.07
C LEU A 55 14.17 4.88 -10.14
N TYR A 56 12.91 5.08 -9.74
CA TYR A 56 12.51 6.25 -8.95
C TYR A 56 12.63 6.03 -7.44
N LEU A 57 12.63 4.78 -6.97
CA LEU A 57 12.71 4.47 -5.54
C LEU A 57 14.04 4.96 -4.93
N PRO A 58 15.22 4.74 -5.56
CA PRO A 58 16.45 5.37 -5.11
C PRO A 58 16.37 6.91 -5.07
N MET A 59 15.75 7.55 -6.07
CA MET A 59 15.62 9.01 -6.12
C MET A 59 14.79 9.54 -4.94
N LEU A 60 13.66 8.88 -4.64
CA LEU A 60 12.82 9.21 -3.49
C LEU A 60 13.61 9.10 -2.18
N LEU A 61 14.42 8.06 -2.04
CA LEU A 61 15.21 7.82 -0.84
C LEU A 61 16.42 8.77 -0.70
N PHE A 62 16.87 9.44 -1.77
CA PHE A 62 17.87 10.50 -1.63
C PHE A 62 17.30 11.80 -1.03
N ILE A 63 15.97 11.99 -1.09
CA ILE A 63 15.31 13.17 -0.52
C ILE A 63 15.21 13.00 1.00
N LYS A 64 15.85 13.89 1.76
CA LYS A 64 15.81 13.87 3.23
C LYS A 64 14.46 14.34 3.73
N THR A 65 13.53 13.41 3.92
CA THR A 65 12.18 13.71 4.41
C THR A 65 11.82 12.90 5.64
N LYS A 66 11.04 13.48 6.57
CA LYS A 66 10.51 12.75 7.74
C LYS A 66 9.30 11.88 7.40
N LYS A 67 8.52 12.27 6.41
CA LYS A 67 7.30 11.57 6.00
C LYS A 67 7.23 11.45 4.48
N ILE A 68 7.04 10.22 4.02
CA ILE A 68 6.78 9.89 2.62
C ILE A 68 5.33 9.40 2.53
N ILE A 69 4.50 10.05 1.73
CA ILE A 69 3.18 9.56 1.35
C ILE A 69 3.24 9.25 -0.14
N ALA A 70 3.08 7.99 -0.52
CA ALA A 70 3.03 7.61 -1.92
C ALA A 70 1.81 6.74 -2.28
N GLY A 71 1.19 6.08 -1.30
CA GLY A 71 -0.04 5.29 -1.51
C GLY A 71 0.13 4.30 -2.66
N LYS A 72 -0.83 4.28 -3.61
CA LYS A 72 -0.78 3.46 -4.85
C LYS A 72 0.52 3.60 -5.63
N CYS A 73 1.14 4.76 -5.61
CA CYS A 73 2.36 5.00 -6.36
C CYS A 73 3.51 4.13 -5.87
N LEU A 74 3.62 3.79 -4.58
CA LEU A 74 4.77 3.01 -4.09
C LEU A 74 4.33 1.62 -3.66
N PRO A 75 4.34 0.62 -4.56
CA PRO A 75 4.14 -0.76 -4.15
C PRO A 75 5.22 -1.25 -3.18
N ILE A 76 4.81 -1.87 -2.07
CA ILE A 76 5.73 -2.36 -1.04
C ILE A 76 6.70 -3.43 -1.58
N HIS A 77 6.33 -4.14 -2.63
CA HIS A 77 7.18 -5.14 -3.26
C HIS A 77 8.42 -4.54 -3.91
N LEU A 78 8.46 -3.23 -4.19
CA LEU A 78 9.63 -2.57 -4.76
C LEU A 78 10.84 -2.55 -3.81
N PHE A 79 10.63 -2.84 -2.52
CA PHE A 79 11.72 -3.07 -1.56
C PHE A 79 12.32 -4.48 -1.67
N HIS A 80 11.77 -5.37 -2.49
CA HIS A 80 12.32 -6.70 -2.69
C HIS A 80 13.56 -6.63 -3.60
N SER A 81 14.73 -6.99 -3.06
CA SER A 81 16.01 -7.15 -3.79
C SER A 81 16.66 -5.89 -4.38
N THR A 82 16.24 -4.71 -3.95
CA THR A 82 16.86 -3.43 -4.36
C THR A 82 17.95 -3.03 -3.37
N HIS A 83 19.20 -2.81 -3.81
CA HIS A 83 20.23 -2.16 -2.98
C HIS A 83 19.95 -0.66 -2.85
N LEU A 84 18.91 -0.30 -2.09
CA LEU A 84 18.46 1.07 -1.91
C LEU A 84 19.44 1.91 -1.08
N PRO A 85 19.52 3.22 -1.34
CA PRO A 85 20.28 4.14 -0.51
C PRO A 85 19.63 4.25 0.88
N ILE A 86 20.47 4.51 1.89
CA ILE A 86 20.01 4.68 3.27
C ILE A 86 19.45 6.09 3.45
N GLN A 87 18.24 6.18 3.99
CA GLN A 87 17.54 7.40 4.35
C GLN A 87 17.16 7.38 5.83
N GLU A 88 17.96 8.05 6.65
CA GLU A 88 17.79 8.08 8.10
C GLU A 88 16.69 9.05 8.57
N ALA A 89 16.29 10.03 7.74
CA ALA A 89 15.34 11.06 8.19
C ALA A 89 13.90 10.54 8.29
N THR A 90 13.55 9.54 7.49
CA THR A 90 12.17 9.06 7.34
C THR A 90 11.71 8.26 8.55
N LYS A 91 10.59 8.70 9.13
CA LYS A 91 9.91 8.07 10.27
C LYS A 91 8.55 7.50 9.90
N ILE A 92 7.93 8.01 8.84
CA ILE A 92 6.60 7.59 8.38
C ILE A 92 6.65 7.33 6.88
N LEU A 93 6.17 6.16 6.47
CA LEU A 93 6.05 5.76 5.08
C LEU A 93 4.61 5.31 4.78
N SER A 94 4.00 5.86 3.74
CA SER A 94 2.75 5.36 3.15
C SER A 94 3.04 4.75 1.78
N CYS A 95 2.65 3.50 1.59
CA CYS A 95 2.86 2.70 0.37
C CYS A 95 1.59 1.88 0.05
N SER A 96 1.60 1.14 -1.05
CA SER A 96 0.52 0.25 -1.46
C SER A 96 0.94 -1.21 -1.37
N LEU A 97 -0.07 -2.08 -1.36
CA LEU A 97 0.10 -3.52 -1.54
C LEU A 97 -0.60 -3.90 -2.84
N GLU A 98 0.15 -4.48 -3.77
CA GLU A 98 -0.42 -5.11 -4.96
C GLU A 98 -0.82 -6.56 -4.63
N PRO A 99 -2.11 -6.87 -4.52
CA PRO A 99 -2.57 -8.21 -4.16
C PRO A 99 -2.31 -9.23 -5.27
N ASP A 100 -2.08 -8.78 -6.50
CA ASP A 100 -1.93 -9.66 -7.66
C ASP A 100 -0.50 -10.18 -7.86
N ILE A 101 0.47 -9.69 -7.08
CA ILE A 101 1.83 -10.19 -7.14
C ILE A 101 1.89 -11.61 -6.60
N ASP A 102 2.13 -12.54 -7.51
CA ASP A 102 2.25 -13.97 -7.21
C ASP A 102 3.67 -14.28 -6.75
N GLN A 103 3.98 -13.87 -5.53
CA GLN A 103 5.27 -14.15 -4.89
C GLN A 103 5.08 -14.93 -3.59
N THR A 104 4.37 -16.06 -3.69
CA THR A 104 4.23 -17.04 -2.62
C THR A 104 5.54 -17.77 -2.28
N ALA A 105 6.65 -17.40 -2.91
CA ALA A 105 7.97 -17.94 -2.64
C ALA A 105 8.58 -17.25 -1.41
N GLU A 106 8.81 -18.03 -0.35
CA GLU A 106 9.65 -17.57 0.75
C GLU A 106 11.10 -17.42 0.25
N PRO A 107 11.84 -16.37 0.64
CA PRO A 107 11.55 -15.41 1.72
C PRO A 107 11.02 -14.01 1.29
N PHE A 108 10.00 -13.88 0.43
CA PHE A 108 9.54 -12.60 -0.14
C PHE A 108 9.32 -11.44 0.87
N TYR A 109 8.41 -11.57 1.84
CA TYR A 109 8.14 -10.49 2.81
C TYR A 109 9.27 -10.29 3.81
N THR A 110 9.97 -11.37 4.17
CA THR A 110 11.15 -11.27 5.03
C THR A 110 12.21 -10.38 4.37
N GLU A 111 12.43 -10.53 3.08
CA GLU A 111 13.36 -9.72 2.29
C GLU A 111 12.91 -8.26 2.18
N ILE A 112 11.63 -8.00 1.92
CA ILE A 112 11.05 -6.65 1.92
C ILE A 112 11.29 -5.95 3.26
N PHE A 113 10.89 -6.55 4.37
CA PHE A 113 11.04 -5.91 5.68
C PHE A 113 12.50 -5.77 6.10
N ARG A 114 13.37 -6.71 5.72
CA ARG A 114 14.82 -6.60 5.95
C ARG A 114 15.40 -5.41 5.19
N GLU A 115 15.03 -5.24 3.93
CA GLU A 115 15.51 -4.15 3.09
C GLU A 115 14.97 -2.80 3.58
N MET A 116 13.69 -2.72 3.94
CA MET A 116 13.11 -1.54 4.58
C MET A 116 13.84 -1.15 5.87
N HIS A 117 14.17 -2.13 6.73
CA HIS A 117 14.95 -1.87 7.95
C HIS A 117 16.33 -1.29 7.64
N ARG A 118 16.97 -1.77 6.57
CA ARG A 118 18.29 -1.32 6.14
C ARG A 118 18.26 0.09 5.55
N CYS A 119 17.32 0.36 4.64
CA CYS A 119 17.26 1.63 3.92
C CYS A 119 16.50 2.72 4.68
N LEU A 120 15.63 2.36 5.63
CA LEU A 120 14.85 3.28 6.46
C LEU A 120 15.02 2.94 7.95
N PRO A 121 16.23 3.05 8.52
CA PRO A 121 16.54 2.54 9.86
C PRO A 121 15.75 3.22 11.00
N ASN A 122 15.22 4.42 10.77
CA ASN A 122 14.43 5.18 11.75
C ASN A 122 12.92 5.16 11.44
N LEU A 123 12.47 4.23 10.60
CA LEU A 123 11.06 4.09 10.28
C LEU A 123 10.28 3.64 11.52
N GLU A 124 9.36 4.48 11.99
CA GLU A 124 8.52 4.21 13.16
C GLU A 124 7.14 3.69 12.74
N HIS A 125 6.64 4.18 11.60
CA HIS A 125 5.28 3.92 11.12
C HIS A 125 5.25 3.57 9.63
N LEU A 126 4.60 2.46 9.30
CA LEU A 126 4.26 2.04 7.95
C LEU A 126 2.75 2.09 7.77
N THR A 127 2.28 2.69 6.69
CA THR A 127 0.88 2.73 6.30
C THR A 127 0.75 2.11 4.91
N ILE A 128 0.00 1.02 4.81
CA ILE A 128 -0.30 0.33 3.56
C ILE A 128 -1.73 0.70 3.21
N THR A 129 -1.92 1.52 2.19
CA THR A 129 -3.24 2.04 1.78
C THR A 129 -3.60 1.60 0.39
N ASP A 130 -4.86 1.88 0.03
CA ASP A 130 -5.33 1.85 -1.35
C ASP A 130 -5.26 0.45 -1.99
N VAL A 131 -5.42 -0.57 -1.15
CA VAL A 131 -5.49 -1.97 -1.56
C VAL A 131 -6.93 -2.27 -1.97
N ASP A 132 -7.27 -1.91 -3.19
CA ASP A 132 -8.60 -2.14 -3.77
C ASP A 132 -8.65 -3.50 -4.47
N ILE A 133 -9.42 -4.43 -3.93
CA ILE A 133 -9.65 -5.75 -4.54
C ILE A 133 -11.02 -5.74 -5.19
N TYR A 134 -11.01 -5.65 -6.53
CA TYR A 134 -12.22 -5.69 -7.35
C TYR A 134 -12.24 -6.92 -8.24
N ILE A 135 -13.33 -7.70 -8.16
CA ILE A 135 -13.49 -8.93 -8.93
C ILE A 135 -14.53 -8.71 -10.02
N ARG A 136 -14.06 -8.62 -11.27
CA ARG A 136 -14.93 -8.59 -12.45
C ARG A 136 -15.51 -9.97 -12.72
N THR A 137 -16.74 -10.21 -12.27
CA THR A 137 -17.51 -11.39 -12.66
C THR A 137 -17.97 -11.22 -14.11
N THR A 138 -17.24 -11.82 -15.05
CA THR A 138 -17.53 -11.72 -16.48
C THR A 138 -18.33 -12.90 -17.02
N ASN A 139 -18.48 -13.97 -16.24
CA ASN A 139 -19.03 -15.24 -16.71
C ASN A 139 -20.37 -15.59 -16.03
N PRO A 140 -21.42 -15.97 -16.78
CA PRO A 140 -22.71 -16.41 -16.23
C PRO A 140 -22.62 -17.53 -15.18
N GLU A 141 -21.58 -18.37 -15.23
CA GLU A 141 -21.36 -19.45 -14.26
C GLU A 141 -20.91 -18.94 -12.87
N ASP A 142 -20.33 -17.74 -12.78
CA ASP A 142 -20.08 -17.08 -11.50
C ASP A 142 -21.40 -16.73 -10.78
N HIS A 143 -22.49 -16.54 -11.53
CA HIS A 143 -23.85 -16.38 -10.97
C HIS A 143 -24.48 -17.70 -10.50
N PHE A 144 -23.87 -18.86 -10.78
CA PHE A 144 -24.35 -20.13 -10.23
C PHE A 144 -24.05 -20.24 -8.73
N GLY A 145 -22.90 -19.73 -8.28
CA GLY A 145 -22.55 -19.61 -6.86
C GLY A 145 -23.58 -18.80 -6.07
N TYR A 146 -24.14 -17.74 -6.67
CA TYR A 146 -25.25 -16.97 -6.09
C TYR A 146 -26.50 -17.82 -5.83
N ARG A 147 -26.87 -18.73 -6.75
CA ARG A 147 -28.08 -19.55 -6.63
C ARG A 147 -27.97 -20.67 -5.61
N VAL A 148 -26.76 -21.17 -5.35
CA VAL A 148 -26.51 -22.23 -4.36
C VAL A 148 -25.90 -21.72 -3.07
N GLN A 149 -25.82 -20.39 -2.87
CA GLN A 149 -25.16 -19.77 -1.73
C GLN A 149 -23.75 -20.32 -1.52
N LYS A 150 -22.93 -20.29 -2.57
CA LYS A 150 -21.50 -20.58 -2.51
C LYS A 150 -20.70 -19.46 -3.17
N MET A 151 -19.60 -19.07 -2.52
CA MET A 151 -18.64 -18.14 -3.08
C MET A 151 -18.04 -18.72 -4.37
N SER A 152 -17.91 -17.92 -5.42
CA SER A 152 -17.28 -18.38 -6.66
C SER A 152 -15.76 -18.47 -6.50
N GLU A 153 -15.13 -19.29 -7.33
CA GLU A 153 -13.68 -19.52 -7.30
C GLU A 153 -12.86 -18.22 -7.41
N PRO A 154 -13.21 -17.22 -8.25
CA PRO A 154 -12.51 -15.94 -8.27
C PRO A 154 -12.48 -15.23 -6.90
N TYR A 155 -13.62 -15.20 -6.19
CA TYR A 155 -13.71 -14.62 -4.86
C TYR A 155 -12.90 -15.40 -3.83
N ILE A 156 -12.98 -16.74 -3.84
CA ILE A 156 -12.20 -17.60 -2.95
C ILE A 156 -10.70 -17.34 -3.13
N ARG A 157 -10.23 -17.28 -4.38
CA ARG A 157 -8.82 -17.03 -4.70
C ARG A 157 -8.37 -15.64 -4.24
N ALA A 158 -9.15 -14.60 -4.53
CA ALA A 158 -8.83 -13.23 -4.14
C ALA A 158 -8.75 -13.07 -2.61
N VAL A 159 -9.73 -13.59 -1.87
CA VAL A 159 -9.71 -13.58 -0.40
C VAL A 159 -8.53 -14.37 0.13
N THR A 160 -8.27 -15.55 -0.42
CA THR A 160 -7.16 -16.42 0.01
C THR A 160 -5.81 -15.74 -0.21
N LYS A 161 -5.63 -15.08 -1.35
CA LYS A 161 -4.41 -14.35 -1.69
C LYS A 161 -4.21 -13.13 -0.79
N ALA A 162 -5.25 -12.30 -0.63
CA ALA A 162 -5.21 -11.17 0.30
C ALA A 162 -4.88 -11.63 1.73
N ALA A 163 -5.51 -12.70 2.20
CA ALA A 163 -5.25 -13.26 3.52
C ALA A 163 -3.83 -13.83 3.66
N TRP A 164 -3.25 -14.37 2.58
CA TRP A 164 -1.84 -14.75 2.57
C TRP A 164 -0.93 -13.54 2.77
N HIS A 165 -1.09 -12.47 1.98
CA HIS A 165 -0.30 -11.24 2.12
C HIS A 165 -0.42 -10.65 3.53
N LEU A 166 -1.65 -10.56 4.07
CA LEU A 166 -1.89 -10.04 5.41
C LEU A 166 -1.17 -10.86 6.49
N ARG A 167 -1.22 -12.19 6.41
CA ARG A 167 -0.51 -13.05 7.37
C ARG A 167 1.00 -12.84 7.32
N GLN A 168 1.56 -12.73 6.13
CA GLN A 168 2.99 -12.47 5.95
C GLN A 168 3.40 -11.12 6.55
N ILE A 169 2.57 -10.09 6.38
CA ILE A 169 2.80 -8.79 7.00
C ILE A 169 2.70 -8.88 8.53
N ILE A 170 1.67 -9.55 9.07
CA ILE A 170 1.52 -9.76 10.53
C ILE A 170 2.75 -10.47 11.11
N GLU A 171 3.27 -11.48 10.39
CA GLU A 171 4.38 -12.30 10.84
C GLU A 171 5.72 -11.54 10.82
N HIS A 172 5.99 -10.79 9.74
CA HIS A 172 7.32 -10.23 9.47
C HIS A 172 7.44 -8.73 9.76
N ALA A 173 6.34 -8.00 9.96
CA ALA A 173 6.41 -6.59 10.32
C ALA A 173 7.08 -6.42 11.71
N HIS A 174 8.14 -5.61 11.74
CA HIS A 174 8.87 -5.26 12.96
C HIS A 174 8.63 -3.80 13.40
N ILE A 175 7.86 -3.05 12.63
CA ILE A 175 7.49 -1.65 12.85
C ILE A 175 5.97 -1.53 12.98
N ARG A 176 5.49 -0.42 13.55
CA ARG A 176 4.05 -0.17 13.65
C ARG A 176 3.47 -0.05 12.24
N THR A 177 2.60 -0.97 11.88
CA THR A 177 2.07 -1.11 10.53
C THR A 177 0.56 -0.97 10.56
N PHE A 178 0.03 -0.04 9.79
CA PHE A 178 -1.39 0.14 9.58
C PHE A 178 -1.74 -0.26 8.15
N ILE A 179 -2.76 -1.10 7.97
CA ILE A 179 -3.16 -1.61 6.67
C ILE A 179 -4.65 -1.29 6.47
N ASN A 180 -4.97 -0.61 5.37
CA ASN A 180 -6.33 -0.40 4.91
C ASN A 180 -6.55 -1.19 3.63
N ILE A 181 -7.52 -2.11 3.65
CA ILE A 181 -7.91 -2.89 2.48
C ILE A 181 -9.38 -2.68 2.20
N THR A 182 -9.70 -2.48 0.93
CA THR A 182 -11.06 -2.34 0.42
C THR A 182 -11.36 -3.52 -0.48
N PHE A 183 -12.41 -4.28 -0.19
CA PHE A 183 -12.81 -5.46 -0.94
C PHE A 183 -14.23 -5.27 -1.47
N GLU A 184 -14.38 -5.12 -2.79
CA GLU A 184 -15.68 -4.89 -3.41
C GLU A 184 -16.35 -6.22 -3.83
N VAL A 185 -17.57 -6.45 -3.36
CA VAL A 185 -18.35 -7.67 -3.62
C VAL A 185 -19.63 -7.35 -4.38
N SER A 186 -20.11 -8.29 -5.21
CA SER A 186 -21.33 -8.05 -6.01
C SER A 186 -22.65 -8.28 -5.28
N CYS A 187 -22.64 -8.89 -4.09
CA CYS A 187 -23.86 -9.18 -3.32
C CYS A 187 -23.59 -9.35 -1.82
N THR A 188 -24.64 -9.16 -1.01
CA THR A 188 -24.59 -9.33 0.45
C THR A 188 -24.17 -10.74 0.88
N PHE A 189 -24.57 -11.78 0.13
CA PHE A 189 -24.14 -13.14 0.42
C PHE A 189 -22.61 -13.30 0.31
N TYR A 190 -21.98 -12.71 -0.70
CA TYR A 190 -20.52 -12.71 -0.83
C TYR A 190 -19.85 -11.89 0.26
N MET A 191 -20.44 -10.78 0.70
CA MET A 191 -19.93 -10.02 1.83
C MET A 191 -19.77 -10.89 3.08
N GLU A 192 -20.82 -11.64 3.44
CA GLU A 192 -20.83 -12.54 4.59
C GLU A 192 -19.84 -13.68 4.42
N SER A 193 -19.86 -14.35 3.27
CA SER A 193 -18.94 -15.47 3.01
C SER A 193 -17.47 -15.02 2.97
N CYS A 194 -17.18 -13.84 2.42
CA CYS A 194 -15.82 -13.28 2.40
C CYS A 194 -15.33 -13.02 3.82
N ALA A 195 -16.17 -12.42 4.67
CA ALA A 195 -15.84 -12.21 6.07
C ALA A 195 -15.56 -13.52 6.81
N GLU A 196 -16.42 -14.53 6.64
CA GLU A 196 -16.22 -15.87 7.22
C GLU A 196 -14.90 -16.51 6.76
N LEU A 197 -14.59 -16.41 5.47
CA LEU A 197 -13.35 -16.93 4.92
C LEU A 197 -12.13 -16.21 5.50
N PHE A 198 -12.15 -14.87 5.61
CA PHE A 198 -11.10 -14.11 6.29
C PHE A 198 -10.91 -14.55 7.76
N PHE A 199 -11.98 -14.76 8.52
CA PHE A 199 -11.89 -15.26 9.90
C PHE A 199 -11.25 -16.65 9.98
N SER A 200 -11.52 -17.51 9.00
CA SER A 200 -10.93 -18.85 8.95
C SER A 200 -9.44 -18.82 8.59
N LEU A 201 -9.01 -17.84 7.78
CA LEU A 201 -7.66 -17.77 7.24
C LEU A 201 -6.70 -16.96 8.10
N ILE A 202 -7.19 -15.95 8.83
CA ILE A 202 -6.34 -15.06 9.64
C ILE A 202 -6.77 -15.16 11.11
N PRO A 203 -5.99 -15.90 11.94
CA PRO A 203 -6.29 -16.04 13.36
C PRO A 203 -6.35 -14.68 14.08
N LYS A 204 -7.24 -14.56 15.07
CA LYS A 204 -7.44 -13.37 15.94
C LYS A 204 -8.07 -12.14 15.27
N ILE A 205 -8.43 -12.20 14.00
CA ILE A 205 -9.30 -11.19 13.40
C ILE A 205 -10.65 -11.16 14.13
N ARG A 206 -11.21 -9.97 14.32
CA ARG A 206 -12.52 -9.72 14.92
C ARG A 206 -13.43 -8.97 13.95
N CYS A 207 -14.70 -9.34 13.93
CA CYS A 207 -15.76 -8.56 13.30
C CYS A 207 -16.26 -7.55 14.33
N PHE A 208 -16.46 -6.30 13.92
CA PHE A 208 -17.08 -5.33 14.81
C PHE A 208 -18.42 -4.84 14.27
N GLU A 209 -18.51 -4.40 13.01
CA GLU A 209 -19.69 -3.63 12.58
C GLU A 209 -20.04 -3.88 11.10
N SER A 210 -21.34 -4.07 10.87
CA SER A 210 -21.95 -3.92 9.55
C SER A 210 -22.73 -2.59 9.57
N GLU A 211 -22.35 -1.65 8.72
CA GLU A 211 -22.99 -0.35 8.60
C GLU A 211 -23.52 -0.17 7.17
N TYR A 212 -24.59 0.60 7.03
CA TYR A 212 -25.04 1.09 5.73
C TYR A 212 -24.60 2.54 5.60
N ASP A 213 -23.65 2.79 4.70
CA ASP A 213 -23.15 4.12 4.41
C ASP A 213 -24.13 4.83 3.47
N ARG A 214 -24.79 5.87 4.01
CA ARG A 214 -25.80 6.66 3.30
C ARG A 214 -25.20 7.61 2.26
N GLU A 215 -23.93 8.00 2.41
CA GLU A 215 -23.26 8.90 1.46
C GLU A 215 -22.88 8.16 0.19
N THR A 216 -22.43 6.91 0.33
CA THR A 216 -22.03 6.06 -0.81
C THR A 216 -23.12 5.10 -1.29
N ASP A 217 -24.22 4.96 -0.55
CA ASP A 217 -25.29 3.98 -0.78
C ASP A 217 -24.75 2.53 -0.81
N ARG A 218 -23.77 2.25 0.06
CA ARG A 218 -23.08 0.95 0.13
C ARG A 218 -23.28 0.29 1.49
N PHE A 219 -23.43 -1.03 1.47
CA PHE A 219 -23.30 -1.82 2.69
C PHE A 219 -21.82 -2.05 2.94
N ILE A 220 -21.38 -1.75 4.15
CA ILE A 220 -20.00 -1.86 4.59
C ILE A 220 -19.92 -2.88 5.72
N LYS A 221 -19.00 -3.83 5.60
CA LYS A 221 -18.62 -4.72 6.69
C LYS A 221 -17.16 -4.50 7.04
N GLN A 222 -16.91 -4.11 8.28
CA GLN A 222 -15.56 -3.81 8.76
C GLN A 222 -15.00 -4.94 9.61
N ILE A 223 -13.80 -5.36 9.23
CA ILE A 223 -13.05 -6.46 9.83
C ILE A 223 -11.73 -5.89 10.34
N TYR A 224 -11.44 -6.17 11.61
CA TYR A 224 -10.27 -5.62 12.29
C TYR A 224 -9.33 -6.69 12.81
N PHE A 225 -8.04 -6.44 12.63
CA PHE A 225 -6.96 -7.06 13.38
C PHE A 225 -6.25 -5.95 14.14
N ASP A 226 -5.99 -6.14 15.43
CA ASP A 226 -5.20 -5.20 16.22
C ASP A 226 -4.32 -6.00 17.17
N ASP A 227 -3.01 -5.90 16.98
CA ASP A 227 -2.01 -6.24 17.98
C ASP A 227 -1.09 -5.04 18.23
N ASP A 228 -0.10 -5.18 19.11
CA ASP A 228 0.78 -4.07 19.49
C ASP A 228 1.60 -3.48 18.32
N ARG A 229 1.71 -4.21 17.19
CA ARG A 229 2.53 -3.85 16.03
C ARG A 229 1.69 -3.62 14.78
N VAL A 230 0.70 -4.46 14.50
CA VAL A 230 -0.03 -4.45 13.23
C VAL A 230 -1.50 -4.20 13.49
N ARG A 231 -2.04 -3.20 12.78
CA ARG A 231 -3.46 -2.91 12.71
C ARG A 231 -3.93 -3.06 11.28
N ILE A 232 -4.98 -3.86 11.08
CA ILE A 232 -5.62 -4.07 9.79
C ILE A 232 -7.06 -3.59 9.90
N ASN A 233 -7.45 -2.75 8.96
CA ASN A 233 -8.82 -2.37 8.70
C ASN A 233 -9.19 -2.89 7.31
N LEU A 234 -10.02 -3.93 7.26
CA LEU A 234 -10.54 -4.51 6.04
C LEU A 234 -12.01 -4.12 5.90
N VAL A 235 -12.32 -3.41 4.84
CA VAL A 235 -13.65 -2.91 4.49
C VAL A 235 -14.17 -3.75 3.34
N ILE A 236 -15.21 -4.55 3.57
CA ILE A 236 -15.92 -5.28 2.51
C ILE A 236 -17.15 -4.46 2.12
N MET A 237 -17.24 -4.04 0.86
CA MET A 237 -18.30 -3.15 0.38
C MET A 237 -19.14 -3.82 -0.70
N LEU A 238 -20.45 -3.60 -0.63
CA LEU A 238 -21.41 -3.93 -1.70
C LEU A 238 -21.51 -2.81 -2.74
#